data_AF-A0AAN7UQP2-F1
#
_entry.id   AF-A0AAN7UQP2-F1
#
_cell.length_a   1.000
_cell.length_b   1.000
_cell.length_c   1.000
_cell.angle_alpha   90.00
_cell.angle_beta   90.00
_cell.angle_gamma   90.00
#
_symmetry.space_group_name_H-M   'P 1'
#
loop_
_entity.id
_entity.type
_entity.pdbx_description
1 polymer ?
#
loop_
_entity_poly.entity_id
_entity_poly.type
_entity_poly.pdbx_seq_one_letter_code
_entity_poly.pdbx_strand_id
1 'polypeptide(L)'
;MATSRQFPFVFETPTIFPLTFHSHTLSFSDWISLITLALAPLIAHLLAGAPQPSYLVRSRPKWHDYLVHYNPTSILWRYAAIADRRIRALDWNRQDFAATNALFWTTHGWDGSQEMVELSVPYRLRLPDHSRASLFSTDMVKTAVLALQGLQAFYVLVGTFFGVHDFSANLAADTTFGPLAILGFMRLVAASWLTSDYMFTFRHTLLPEDSDHHPPDQKTSFDSLLEANHNPVAAQQPDRFRLPSFLPSRVFRVGYTIALLGVWAIVILLSFPICWSGYPCKNGFVYAASSLLQIVFYLVAITTSVVLCVYYFVRERNAVTSTVIPCISATWYKVHSIALAAMACMLLILSVAETRKTPCGKYSKLPRPVGDIASCSYDDWYIPLSPQNVHGYLGIAFTQSLNGVGGSGEKGADLDKGDIEDGIWLYNFTEGACILPLYTMMPENVAVVEISV
;
A
#
# COMPACT_ATOMS: atom_id res chain seq x y z
N MET A 1 15.70 -45.55 23.75
CA MET A 1 14.63 -44.54 23.75
C MET A 1 15.12 -43.33 22.96
N ALA A 2 14.79 -43.25 21.67
CA ALA A 2 15.03 -42.06 20.87
C ALA A 2 13.79 -41.17 20.99
N THR A 3 13.89 -40.10 21.78
CA THR A 3 12.88 -39.05 21.80
C THR A 3 12.93 -38.33 20.45
N SER A 4 11.99 -38.68 19.57
CA SER A 4 11.69 -37.94 18.35
C SER A 4 11.37 -36.50 18.78
N ARG A 5 12.33 -35.58 18.59
CA ARG A 5 12.07 -34.14 18.69
C ARG A 5 11.13 -33.79 17.54
N GLN A 6 9.83 -33.85 17.80
CA GLN A 6 8.86 -33.20 16.93
C GLN A 6 9.21 -31.72 16.91
N PHE A 7 9.61 -31.21 15.76
CA PHE A 7 9.80 -29.79 15.57
C PHE A 7 8.46 -29.09 15.87
N PRO A 8 8.43 -28.02 16.68
CA PRO A 8 7.19 -27.39 17.15
C PRO A 8 6.46 -26.60 16.05
N PHE A 9 6.86 -26.73 14.79
CA PHE A 9 6.34 -25.97 13.65
C PHE A 9 5.79 -26.94 12.61
N VAL A 10 4.48 -26.85 12.38
CA VAL A 10 3.80 -27.53 11.27
C VAL A 10 3.36 -26.47 10.28
N PHE A 11 3.79 -26.58 9.03
CA PHE A 11 3.28 -25.76 7.94
C PHE A 11 2.00 -26.41 7.42
N GLU A 12 0.86 -25.77 7.64
CA GLU A 12 -0.39 -26.17 7.00
C GLU A 12 -0.47 -25.56 5.60
N THR A 13 -0.86 -26.37 4.62
CA THR A 13 -1.11 -25.88 3.27
C THR A 13 -2.40 -25.07 3.27
N PRO A 14 -2.39 -23.79 2.85
CA PRO A 14 -3.61 -23.01 2.80
C PRO A 14 -4.59 -23.60 1.78
N THR A 15 -5.87 -23.59 2.12
CA THR A 15 -6.95 -23.94 1.19
C THR A 15 -7.28 -22.71 0.36
N ILE A 16 -7.10 -22.81 -0.96
CA ILE A 16 -7.37 -21.72 -1.89
C ILE A 16 -8.68 -22.02 -2.60
N PHE A 17 -9.66 -21.14 -2.45
CA PHE A 17 -10.91 -21.26 -3.18
C PHE A 17 -10.74 -20.84 -4.65
N PRO A 18 -11.44 -21.51 -5.58
CA PRO A 18 -11.42 -21.10 -6.98
C PRO A 18 -12.02 -19.70 -7.13
N LEU A 19 -11.65 -19.01 -8.21
CA LEU A 19 -12.20 -17.70 -8.54
C LEU A 19 -13.72 -17.80 -8.67
N THR A 20 -14.44 -17.02 -7.86
CA THR A 20 -15.90 -16.96 -7.84
C THR A 20 -16.40 -15.54 -8.03
N PHE A 21 -17.32 -15.34 -8.97
CA PHE A 21 -17.89 -14.04 -9.29
C PHE A 21 -19.13 -13.76 -8.44
N HIS A 22 -18.95 -13.04 -7.33
CA HIS A 22 -20.05 -12.72 -6.40
C HIS A 22 -20.51 -11.25 -6.45
N SER A 23 -19.84 -10.42 -7.24
CA SER A 23 -20.08 -8.98 -7.29
C SER A 23 -21.44 -8.56 -7.87
N HIS A 24 -22.26 -9.50 -8.34
CA HIS A 24 -23.61 -9.25 -8.89
C HIS A 24 -24.60 -8.75 -7.84
N THR A 25 -24.33 -8.96 -6.54
CA THR A 25 -25.19 -8.49 -5.44
C THR A 25 -24.85 -7.08 -4.95
N LEU A 26 -23.81 -6.44 -5.51
CA LEU A 26 -23.37 -5.11 -5.08
C LEU A 26 -24.10 -4.01 -5.85
N SER A 27 -24.58 -2.99 -5.13
CA SER A 27 -25.13 -1.80 -5.79
C SER A 27 -24.01 -0.99 -6.45
N PHE A 28 -24.34 -0.14 -7.43
CA PHE A 28 -23.36 0.77 -8.04
C PHE A 28 -22.65 1.66 -7.00
N SER A 29 -23.38 2.09 -5.96
CA SER A 29 -22.79 2.87 -4.86
C SER A 29 -21.78 2.07 -4.04
N ASP A 30 -22.02 0.77 -3.84
CA ASP A 30 -21.07 -0.11 -3.15
C ASP A 30 -19.80 -0.27 -4.01
N TRP A 31 -19.96 -0.44 -5.33
CA TRP A 31 -18.84 -0.53 -6.28
C TRP A 31 -17.92 0.69 -6.22
N ILE A 32 -18.49 1.90 -6.31
CA ILE A 32 -17.70 3.15 -6.27
C ILE A 32 -17.01 3.29 -4.91
N SER A 33 -17.70 3.00 -3.81
CA SER A 33 -17.13 3.05 -2.46
C SER A 33 -15.94 2.10 -2.30
N LEU A 34 -16.12 0.83 -2.71
CA LEU A 34 -15.07 -0.19 -2.62
C LEU A 34 -13.85 0.15 -3.46
N ILE A 35 -14.05 0.58 -4.72
CA ILE A 35 -12.95 0.99 -5.60
C ILE A 35 -12.21 2.20 -5.02
N THR A 36 -12.94 3.19 -4.51
CA THR A 36 -12.36 4.41 -3.93
C THR A 36 -11.52 4.07 -2.69
N LEU A 37 -12.05 3.27 -1.77
CA LEU A 37 -11.34 2.83 -0.58
C LEU A 37 -10.11 1.99 -0.91
N ALA A 38 -10.26 1.05 -1.86
CA ALA A 38 -9.16 0.22 -2.33
C ALA A 38 -8.03 1.07 -2.93
N LEU A 39 -8.36 2.02 -3.80
CA LEU A 39 -7.38 2.85 -4.49
C LEU A 39 -6.76 3.93 -3.61
N ALA A 40 -7.42 4.37 -2.53
CA ALA A 40 -6.95 5.50 -1.73
C ALA A 40 -5.51 5.32 -1.19
N PRO A 41 -5.12 4.18 -0.57
CA PRO A 41 -3.73 3.96 -0.17
C PRO A 41 -2.74 3.96 -1.33
N LEU A 42 -3.12 3.36 -2.47
CA LEU A 42 -2.27 3.29 -3.66
C LEU A 42 -2.04 4.70 -4.24
N ILE A 43 -3.12 5.44 -4.49
CA ILE A 43 -3.08 6.80 -5.04
C ILE A 43 -2.31 7.73 -4.10
N ALA A 44 -2.57 7.67 -2.79
CA ALA A 44 -1.83 8.46 -1.82
C ALA A 44 -0.32 8.18 -1.89
N HIS A 45 0.07 6.90 -1.99
CA HIS A 45 1.47 6.51 -2.09
C HIS A 45 2.12 7.00 -3.39
N LEU A 46 1.42 6.87 -4.52
CA LEU A 46 1.90 7.29 -5.84
C LEU A 46 2.00 8.82 -5.95
N LEU A 47 0.95 9.56 -5.60
CA LEU A 47 0.91 11.02 -5.73
C LEU A 47 1.84 11.72 -4.74
N ALA A 48 2.00 11.16 -3.54
CA ALA A 48 2.97 11.70 -2.59
C ALA A 48 4.41 11.33 -2.97
N GLY A 49 4.62 10.12 -3.51
CA GLY A 49 5.94 9.57 -3.76
C GLY A 49 6.62 10.04 -5.05
N ALA A 50 5.85 10.27 -6.12
CA ALA A 50 6.39 10.62 -7.42
C ALA A 50 6.94 12.07 -7.45
N PRO A 51 8.18 12.29 -7.89
CA PRO A 51 8.73 13.65 -8.08
C PRO A 51 8.09 14.38 -9.24
N GLN A 52 8.15 15.71 -9.21
CA GLN A 52 7.89 16.50 -10.41
C GLN A 52 9.10 16.44 -11.35
N PRO A 53 8.93 16.05 -12.62
CA PRO A 53 10.01 15.99 -13.58
C PRO A 53 10.44 17.40 -14.03
N SER A 54 11.74 17.62 -14.09
CA SER A 54 12.39 18.83 -14.60
C SER A 54 13.13 18.49 -15.89
N TYR A 55 12.83 19.20 -16.98
CA TYR A 55 13.38 18.90 -18.30
C TYR A 55 14.54 19.84 -18.60
N LEU A 56 15.76 19.28 -18.69
CA LEU A 56 16.96 20.05 -19.03
C LEU A 56 17.34 19.93 -20.50
N VAL A 57 16.65 19.09 -21.25
CA VAL A 57 16.82 18.86 -22.68
C VAL A 57 15.49 19.02 -23.41
N ARG A 58 15.56 19.27 -24.72
CA ARG A 58 14.36 19.40 -25.57
C ARG A 58 13.61 18.07 -25.73
N SER A 59 14.31 16.94 -25.67
CA SER A 59 13.68 15.62 -25.77
C SER A 59 12.83 15.33 -24.53
N ARG A 60 11.63 14.80 -24.73
CA ARG A 60 10.75 14.39 -23.63
C ARG A 60 10.93 12.88 -23.35
N PRO A 61 10.86 12.45 -22.08
CA PRO A 61 10.75 11.04 -21.74
C PRO A 61 9.53 10.42 -22.41
N LYS A 62 9.63 9.14 -22.76
CA LYS A 62 8.45 8.38 -23.21
C LYS A 62 7.57 8.03 -22.00
N TRP A 63 6.31 7.69 -22.23
CA TRP A 63 5.37 7.36 -21.14
C TRP A 63 5.91 6.27 -20.18
N HIS A 64 6.59 5.24 -20.72
CA HIS A 64 7.17 4.15 -19.92
C HIS A 64 8.34 4.61 -19.04
N ASP A 65 9.00 5.72 -19.40
CA ASP A 65 10.07 6.31 -18.59
C ASP A 65 9.50 7.06 -17.38
N TYR A 66 8.22 7.47 -17.41
CA TYR A 66 7.55 7.99 -16.22
C TYR A 66 7.07 6.88 -15.30
N LEU A 67 6.59 5.76 -15.88
CA LEU A 67 5.98 4.68 -15.10
C LEU A 67 6.91 4.13 -14.01
N VAL A 68 8.21 4.06 -14.29
CA VAL A 68 9.22 3.59 -13.32
C VAL A 68 9.31 4.44 -12.06
N HIS A 69 8.92 5.71 -12.08
CA HIS A 69 8.91 6.58 -10.89
C HIS A 69 7.70 6.34 -9.99
N TYR A 70 6.63 5.75 -10.54
CA TYR A 70 5.45 5.32 -9.80
C TYR A 70 5.62 3.91 -9.20
N ASN A 71 6.73 3.22 -9.47
CA ASN A 71 7.02 1.95 -8.82
C ASN A 71 7.24 2.18 -7.31
N PRO A 72 6.56 1.44 -6.40
CA PRO A 72 6.79 1.54 -4.95
C PRO A 72 8.26 1.44 -4.54
N THR A 73 9.04 0.60 -5.24
CA THR A 73 10.48 0.47 -5.01
C THR A 73 11.23 1.77 -5.28
N SER A 74 10.93 2.46 -6.38
CA SER A 74 11.52 3.78 -6.72
C SER A 74 11.16 4.84 -5.68
N ILE A 75 9.92 4.83 -5.20
CA ILE A 75 9.42 5.76 -4.20
C ILE A 75 10.15 5.55 -2.86
N LEU A 76 10.24 4.30 -2.38
CA LEU A 76 10.97 3.95 -1.16
C LEU A 76 12.45 4.33 -1.26
N TRP A 77 13.10 3.99 -2.39
CA TRP A 77 14.49 4.38 -2.64
C TRP A 77 14.68 5.89 -2.52
N ARG A 78 13.80 6.68 -3.14
CA ARG A 78 13.88 8.14 -3.10
C ARG A 78 13.82 8.65 -1.66
N TYR A 79 12.92 8.16 -0.82
CA TYR A 79 12.86 8.56 0.59
C TYR A 79 14.18 8.29 1.31
N ALA A 80 14.73 7.08 1.15
CA ALA A 80 16.01 6.73 1.75
C ALA A 80 17.15 7.60 1.22
N ALA A 81 17.23 7.81 -0.10
CA ALA A 81 18.30 8.56 -0.73
C ALA A 81 18.29 10.06 -0.36
N ILE A 82 17.12 10.67 -0.24
CA ILE A 82 16.97 12.07 0.21
C ILE A 82 17.43 12.22 1.67
N ALA A 83 16.95 11.36 2.56
CA ALA A 83 17.34 11.38 3.97
C ALA A 83 18.85 11.11 4.14
N ASP A 84 19.40 10.12 3.43
CA ASP A 84 20.83 9.83 3.42
C ASP A 84 21.67 11.01 2.94
N ARG A 85 21.26 11.64 1.83
CA ARG A 85 21.95 12.82 1.29
C ARG A 85 21.95 13.96 2.31
N ARG A 86 20.84 14.19 3.00
CA ARG A 86 20.77 15.21 4.06
C ARG A 86 21.75 14.93 5.20
N ILE A 87 21.83 13.67 5.66
CA ILE A 87 22.76 13.25 6.73
C ILE A 87 24.22 13.51 6.32
N ARG A 88 24.54 13.40 5.03
CA ARG A 88 25.88 13.62 4.50
C ARG A 88 26.19 15.08 4.16
N ALA A 89 25.20 15.95 4.00
CA ALA A 89 25.42 17.33 3.60
C ALA A 89 26.17 18.13 4.68
N LEU A 90 27.26 18.81 4.29
CA LEU A 90 28.01 19.72 5.17
C LEU A 90 27.29 21.06 5.35
N ASP A 91 26.73 21.55 4.25
CA ASP A 91 25.82 22.69 4.21
C ASP A 91 24.55 22.26 3.48
N TRP A 92 23.39 22.70 3.97
CA TRP A 92 22.09 22.33 3.41
C TRP A 92 21.26 23.58 3.16
N ASN A 93 21.43 24.11 1.95
CA ASN A 93 20.75 25.33 1.55
C ASN A 93 19.46 25.03 0.75
N ARG A 94 18.76 26.09 0.35
CA ARG A 94 17.49 25.99 -0.40
C ARG A 94 17.66 25.36 -1.78
N GLN A 95 18.83 25.54 -2.40
CA GLN A 95 19.15 24.95 -3.69
C GLN A 95 19.38 23.44 -3.57
N ASP A 96 20.15 23.00 -2.57
CA ASP A 96 20.39 21.58 -2.32
C ASP A 96 19.08 20.86 -2.03
N PHE A 97 18.21 21.51 -1.26
CA PHE A 97 16.88 21.03 -0.95
C PHE A 97 15.99 20.89 -2.21
N ALA A 98 15.95 21.92 -3.07
CA ALA A 98 15.19 21.90 -4.31
C ALA A 98 15.73 20.86 -5.31
N ALA A 99 17.04 20.89 -5.59
CA ALA A 99 17.67 20.01 -6.57
C ALA A 99 17.65 18.53 -6.13
N THR A 100 17.72 18.26 -4.83
CA THR A 100 17.58 16.89 -4.30
C THR A 100 16.17 16.34 -4.50
N ASN A 101 15.15 17.19 -4.42
CA ASN A 101 13.77 16.79 -4.64
C ASN A 101 13.38 16.73 -6.12
N ALA A 102 14.09 17.47 -6.97
CA ALA A 102 13.91 17.48 -8.42
C ALA A 102 14.37 16.18 -9.07
N LEU A 103 13.70 15.84 -10.15
CA LEU A 103 14.06 14.73 -11.02
C LEU A 103 14.44 15.29 -12.39
N PHE A 104 15.70 15.24 -12.76
CA PHE A 104 16.17 15.84 -14.00
C PHE A 104 16.13 14.84 -15.15
N TRP A 105 15.48 15.22 -16.26
CA TRP A 105 15.61 14.53 -17.53
C TRP A 105 16.74 15.17 -18.34
N THR A 106 17.79 14.39 -18.60
CA THR A 106 19.00 14.78 -19.32
C THR A 106 19.12 14.02 -20.65
N THR A 107 20.19 14.27 -21.41
CA THR A 107 20.53 13.51 -22.62
C THR A 107 20.74 12.01 -22.34
N HIS A 108 21.10 11.65 -21.11
CA HIS A 108 21.37 10.29 -20.67
C HIS A 108 20.19 9.65 -19.91
N GLY A 109 19.04 10.33 -19.85
CA GLY A 109 17.83 9.86 -19.18
C GLY A 109 17.61 10.53 -17.81
N TRP A 110 17.05 9.79 -16.86
CA TRP A 110 16.79 10.30 -15.52
C TRP A 110 18.08 10.42 -14.70
N ASP A 111 18.35 11.63 -14.22
CA ASP A 111 19.48 11.93 -13.36
C ASP A 111 19.00 12.63 -12.07
N GLY A 112 19.44 12.09 -10.94
CA GLY A 112 19.25 12.66 -9.62
C GLY A 112 20.54 12.64 -8.82
N SER A 113 21.70 12.59 -9.47
CA SER A 113 23.02 12.57 -8.86
C SER A 113 23.30 13.81 -8.01
N GLN A 114 24.35 13.77 -7.20
CA GLN A 114 24.81 14.93 -6.44
C GLN A 114 25.34 16.05 -7.33
N GLU A 115 25.96 15.70 -8.46
CA GLU A 115 26.47 16.64 -9.46
C GLU A 115 25.34 17.52 -10.05
N MET A 116 24.15 16.95 -10.18
CA MET A 116 22.97 17.71 -10.64
C MET A 116 22.57 18.86 -9.71
N VAL A 117 23.00 18.87 -8.44
CA VAL A 117 22.77 20.00 -7.54
C VAL A 117 23.47 21.26 -8.04
N GLU A 118 24.64 21.12 -8.66
CA GLU A 118 25.43 22.20 -9.21
C GLU A 118 25.06 22.47 -10.67
N LEU A 119 24.95 21.42 -11.49
CA LEU A 119 24.61 21.57 -12.91
C LEU A 119 23.20 22.14 -13.13
N SER A 120 22.29 21.99 -12.17
CA SER A 120 20.93 22.56 -12.27
C SER A 120 20.86 24.07 -11.97
N VAL A 121 21.91 24.68 -11.41
CA VAL A 121 21.97 26.11 -11.03
C VAL A 121 21.45 27.06 -12.11
N PRO A 122 21.87 26.95 -13.37
CA PRO A 122 21.47 27.90 -14.40
C PRO A 122 20.00 27.77 -14.80
N TYR A 123 19.39 26.61 -14.55
CA TYR A 123 18.03 26.25 -14.96
C TYR A 123 16.96 26.58 -13.91
N ARG A 124 17.35 27.19 -12.78
CA ARG A 124 16.46 27.52 -11.68
C ARG A 124 15.52 28.67 -12.05
N LEU A 125 14.22 28.46 -11.84
CA LEU A 125 13.21 29.51 -11.90
C LEU A 125 12.66 29.87 -10.53
N ARG A 126 12.39 28.84 -9.71
CA ARG A 126 11.78 29.00 -8.39
C ARG A 126 12.46 28.07 -7.40
N LEU A 127 12.82 28.64 -6.25
CA LEU A 127 13.33 27.92 -5.08
C LEU A 127 12.30 27.97 -3.95
N PRO A 128 12.31 26.97 -3.05
CA PRO A 128 11.47 26.99 -1.86
C PRO A 128 11.91 28.11 -0.90
N ASP A 129 10.99 28.60 -0.08
CA ASP A 129 11.24 29.69 0.88
C ASP A 129 12.20 29.26 2.01
N HIS A 130 12.27 27.97 2.29
CA HIS A 130 13.08 27.40 3.36
C HIS A 130 13.85 26.16 2.87
N SER A 131 14.93 25.78 3.57
CA SER A 131 15.70 24.56 3.30
C SER A 131 15.08 23.30 3.94
N ARG A 132 13.85 23.41 4.43
CA ARG A 132 13.05 22.36 5.05
C ARG A 132 11.59 22.49 4.63
N ALA A 133 10.85 21.38 4.66
CA ALA A 133 9.41 21.40 4.44
C ALA A 133 8.73 22.28 5.49
N SER A 134 7.82 23.16 5.05
CA SER A 134 6.95 23.91 5.97
C SER A 134 5.93 22.96 6.60
N LEU A 135 5.62 23.13 7.89
CA LEU A 135 4.67 22.29 8.63
C LEU A 135 3.28 22.24 7.97
N PHE A 136 2.87 23.34 7.33
CA PHE A 136 1.59 23.48 6.64
C PHE A 136 1.72 23.37 5.12
N SER A 137 2.80 22.74 4.61
CA SER A 137 2.95 22.47 3.19
C SER A 137 2.06 21.33 2.72
N THR A 138 1.77 21.31 1.42
CA THR A 138 1.04 20.19 0.77
C THR A 138 1.75 18.85 0.98
N ASP A 139 3.09 18.83 1.01
CA ASP A 139 3.87 17.61 1.22
C ASP A 139 3.84 17.10 2.66
N MET A 140 3.71 18.00 3.66
CA MET A 140 3.48 17.59 5.04
C MET A 140 2.08 16.99 5.21
N VAL A 141 1.05 17.57 4.58
CA VAL A 141 -0.31 16.98 4.57
C VAL A 141 -0.29 15.59 3.93
N LYS A 142 0.35 15.43 2.75
CA LYS A 142 0.51 14.12 2.10
C LYS A 142 1.21 13.11 3.02
N THR A 143 2.24 13.56 3.74
CA THR A 143 2.98 12.72 4.69
C THR A 143 2.09 12.32 5.87
N ALA A 144 1.33 13.26 6.45
CA ALA A 144 0.42 12.99 7.55
C ALA A 144 -0.66 11.97 7.16
N VAL A 145 -1.27 12.12 5.98
CA VAL A 145 -2.25 11.17 5.44
C VAL A 145 -1.63 9.77 5.32
N LEU A 146 -0.44 9.65 4.73
CA LEU A 146 0.25 8.37 4.58
C LEU A 146 0.65 7.75 5.93
N ALA A 147 1.06 8.57 6.89
CA ALA A 147 1.42 8.10 8.22
C ALA A 147 0.19 7.58 8.99
N LEU A 148 -0.96 8.27 8.88
CA LEU A 148 -2.22 7.83 9.49
C LEU A 148 -2.74 6.54 8.85
N GLN A 149 -2.69 6.43 7.52
CA GLN A 149 -3.02 5.18 6.83
C GLN A 149 -2.09 4.04 7.26
N GLY A 150 -0.79 4.32 7.38
CA GLY A 150 0.19 3.35 7.87
C GLY A 150 -0.07 2.91 9.31
N LEU A 151 -0.48 3.84 10.18
CA LEU A 151 -0.84 3.56 11.56
C LEU A 151 -2.09 2.69 11.66
N GLN A 152 -3.12 2.97 10.85
CA GLN A 152 -4.30 2.13 10.76
C GLN A 152 -3.95 0.71 10.33
N ALA A 153 -3.18 0.56 9.25
CA ALA A 153 -2.76 -0.76 8.75
C ALA A 153 -1.88 -1.51 9.76
N PHE A 154 -1.00 -0.81 10.46
CA PHE A 154 -0.17 -1.39 11.51
C PHE A 154 -1.00 -1.83 12.73
N TYR A 155 -1.99 -1.05 13.14
CA TYR A 155 -2.90 -1.43 14.22
C TYR A 155 -3.66 -2.73 13.88
N VAL A 156 -4.22 -2.84 12.67
CA VAL A 156 -4.90 -4.06 12.20
C VAL A 156 -3.94 -5.25 12.17
N LEU A 157 -2.70 -5.04 11.72
CA LEU A 157 -1.67 -6.06 11.70
C LEU A 157 -1.32 -6.57 13.10
N VAL A 158 -1.12 -5.66 14.05
CA VAL A 158 -0.81 -6.02 15.44
C VAL A 158 -1.99 -6.76 16.06
N GLY A 159 -3.22 -6.30 15.84
CA GLY A 159 -4.41 -7.02 16.30
C GLY A 159 -4.55 -8.41 15.68
N THR A 160 -4.14 -8.59 14.42
CA THR A 160 -4.07 -9.92 13.78
C THR A 160 -3.08 -10.83 14.50
N PHE A 161 -1.89 -10.32 14.83
CA PHE A 161 -0.86 -11.09 15.51
C PHE A 161 -1.29 -11.55 16.91
N PHE A 162 -2.09 -10.74 17.61
CA PHE A 162 -2.64 -11.08 18.93
C PHE A 162 -3.98 -11.83 18.88
N GLY A 163 -4.48 -12.19 17.69
CA GLY A 163 -5.76 -12.89 17.53
C GLY A 163 -6.99 -12.05 17.87
N VAL A 164 -6.86 -10.73 17.92
CA VAL A 164 -7.98 -9.78 18.12
C VAL A 164 -8.74 -9.56 16.81
N HIS A 165 -8.06 -9.69 15.67
CA HIS A 165 -8.63 -9.50 14.34
C HIS A 165 -8.36 -10.70 13.43
N ASP A 166 -9.41 -11.24 12.81
CA ASP A 166 -9.25 -12.22 11.73
C ASP A 166 -8.89 -11.50 10.43
N PHE A 167 -7.62 -11.62 10.04
CA PHE A 167 -7.10 -11.00 8.82
C PHE A 167 -7.71 -11.60 7.56
N SER A 168 -7.93 -12.92 7.51
CA SER A 168 -8.48 -13.60 6.34
C SER A 168 -9.95 -13.25 6.07
N ALA A 169 -10.74 -13.03 7.12
CA ALA A 169 -12.17 -12.78 7.03
C ALA A 169 -12.52 -11.36 6.55
N ASN A 170 -11.64 -10.39 6.83
CA ASN A 170 -11.88 -8.96 6.62
C ASN A 170 -11.13 -8.36 5.43
N LEU A 171 -10.41 -9.18 4.66
CA LEU A 171 -9.73 -8.74 3.43
C LEU A 171 -10.72 -8.56 2.27
N ALA A 172 -11.65 -7.63 2.40
CA ALA A 172 -12.51 -7.21 1.29
C ALA A 172 -11.75 -6.34 0.27
N ALA A 173 -12.42 -5.93 -0.80
CA ALA A 173 -11.79 -5.12 -1.86
C ALA A 173 -11.20 -3.80 -1.33
N ASP A 174 -11.85 -3.17 -0.36
CA ASP A 174 -11.43 -1.92 0.27
C ASP A 174 -10.03 -1.97 0.92
N THR A 175 -9.58 -3.14 1.37
CA THR A 175 -8.26 -3.33 2.03
C THR A 175 -7.19 -3.93 1.10
N THR A 176 -7.49 -4.07 -0.20
CA THR A 176 -6.58 -4.68 -1.19
C THR A 176 -5.19 -4.05 -1.20
N PHE A 177 -5.12 -2.71 -1.16
CA PHE A 177 -3.86 -1.98 -1.12
C PHE A 177 -3.45 -1.53 0.30
N GLY A 178 -4.18 -1.98 1.32
CA GLY A 178 -3.93 -1.66 2.74
C GLY A 178 -2.48 -1.94 3.18
N PRO A 179 -1.86 -3.08 2.82
CA PRO A 179 -0.47 -3.33 3.19
C PRO A 179 0.55 -2.33 2.60
N LEU A 180 0.25 -1.63 1.49
CA LEU A 180 1.11 -0.52 1.01
C LEU A 180 1.12 0.64 2.00
N ALA A 181 0.08 0.81 2.81
CA ALA A 181 0.00 1.91 3.77
C ALA A 181 1.10 1.81 4.84
N ILE A 182 1.52 0.60 5.23
CA ILE A 182 2.63 0.40 6.19
C ILE A 182 3.93 1.01 5.65
N LEU A 183 4.15 0.96 4.33
CA LEU A 183 5.28 1.62 3.67
C LEU A 183 5.22 3.16 3.78
N GLY A 184 4.06 3.72 4.09
CA GLY A 184 3.89 5.14 4.39
C GLY A 184 4.79 5.61 5.54
N PHE A 185 5.08 4.76 6.52
CA PHE A 185 6.04 5.10 7.58
C PHE A 185 7.46 5.34 7.08
N MET A 186 7.84 4.66 5.99
CA MET A 186 9.16 4.85 5.38
C MET A 186 9.30 6.24 4.75
N ARG A 187 8.20 6.97 4.52
CA ARG A 187 8.23 8.37 4.10
C ARG A 187 8.61 9.32 5.24
N LEU A 188 8.26 8.98 6.49
CA LEU A 188 8.50 9.85 7.65
C LEU A 188 9.97 10.21 7.82
N VAL A 189 10.87 9.29 7.48
CA VAL A 189 12.32 9.52 7.57
C VAL A 189 12.82 10.66 6.67
N ALA A 190 12.08 10.97 5.61
CA ALA A 190 12.42 12.02 4.65
C ALA A 190 11.47 13.23 4.71
N ALA A 191 10.42 13.17 5.54
CA ALA A 191 9.30 14.12 5.52
C ALA A 191 9.73 15.60 5.62
N SER A 192 10.67 15.91 6.51
CA SER A 192 11.21 17.26 6.70
C SER A 192 12.02 17.79 5.52
N TRP A 193 12.41 16.90 4.59
CA TRP A 193 13.21 17.18 3.40
C TRP A 193 12.52 16.78 2.10
N LEU A 194 11.19 16.63 2.12
CA LEU A 194 10.38 16.50 0.91
C LEU A 194 9.74 17.83 0.56
N THR A 195 9.81 18.23 -0.71
CA THR A 195 9.10 19.39 -1.22
C THR A 195 8.74 19.20 -2.69
N SER A 196 7.64 19.82 -3.12
CA SER A 196 7.28 20.06 -4.52
C SER A 196 7.36 21.55 -4.92
N ASP A 197 7.80 22.43 -4.03
CA ASP A 197 7.81 23.88 -4.21
C ASP A 197 9.12 24.35 -4.88
N TYR A 198 9.40 23.83 -6.07
CA TYR A 198 10.54 24.24 -6.89
C TYR A 198 10.18 24.20 -8.38
N MET A 199 10.94 24.92 -9.19
CA MET A 199 10.77 24.87 -10.64
C MET A 199 12.12 25.04 -11.33
N PHE A 200 12.44 24.09 -12.21
CA PHE A 200 13.59 24.15 -13.11
C PHE A 200 13.08 24.09 -14.55
N THR A 201 13.60 24.96 -15.43
CA THR A 201 13.24 24.95 -16.85
C THR A 201 14.46 25.11 -17.75
N PHE A 202 14.34 24.61 -18.97
CA PHE A 202 15.29 24.86 -20.04
C PHE A 202 15.18 26.32 -20.54
N ARG A 203 16.29 27.07 -20.51
CA ARG A 203 16.33 28.53 -20.77
C ARG A 203 15.84 28.96 -22.15
N HIS A 204 15.92 28.11 -23.18
CA HIS A 204 15.51 28.52 -24.54
C HIS A 204 14.02 28.75 -24.72
N THR A 205 13.17 28.40 -23.75
CA THR A 205 11.71 28.55 -23.85
C THR A 205 11.20 29.93 -23.43
N LEU A 206 12.07 30.83 -22.92
CA LEU A 206 11.67 32.13 -22.36
C LEU A 206 12.19 33.35 -23.15
N LEU A 207 12.87 33.15 -24.28
CA LEU A 207 13.06 34.23 -25.24
C LEU A 207 11.92 34.14 -26.25
N PRO A 208 10.88 34.98 -26.14
CA PRO A 208 9.96 35.18 -27.25
C PRO A 208 10.80 35.67 -28.43
N GLU A 209 10.79 34.91 -29.51
CA GLU A 209 11.45 35.21 -30.78
C GLU A 209 10.72 36.34 -31.54
N ASP A 210 10.11 37.28 -30.81
CA ASP A 210 9.23 38.30 -31.38
C ASP A 210 9.20 39.55 -30.49
N SER A 211 10.18 40.43 -30.68
CA SER A 211 10.13 41.85 -30.34
C SER A 211 11.27 42.55 -31.07
N ASP A 212 10.96 42.92 -32.31
CA ASP A 212 11.73 43.78 -33.21
C ASP A 212 11.81 45.23 -32.67
N HIS A 213 12.24 45.40 -31.41
CA HIS A 213 12.37 46.71 -30.76
C HIS A 213 13.80 46.95 -30.31
N HIS A 214 14.42 47.89 -31.01
CA HIS A 214 15.72 48.50 -30.72
C HIS A 214 15.95 48.75 -29.21
N PRO A 215 17.10 48.34 -28.66
CA PRO A 215 17.49 48.65 -27.29
C PRO A 215 18.17 50.03 -27.20
N PRO A 216 18.02 50.79 -26.09
CA PRO A 216 19.09 51.66 -25.63
C PRO A 216 20.11 50.80 -24.86
N ASP A 217 21.28 50.62 -25.47
CA ASP A 217 22.58 50.30 -24.87
C ASP A 217 22.60 49.89 -23.39
N GLN A 218 22.27 48.64 -23.10
CA GLN A 218 22.78 47.95 -21.92
C GLN A 218 23.70 46.85 -22.40
N LYS A 219 25.00 47.18 -22.47
CA LYS A 219 26.09 46.26 -22.78
C LYS A 219 26.11 45.12 -21.76
N THR A 220 25.34 44.08 -22.01
CA THR A 220 25.61 42.75 -21.46
C THR A 220 26.88 42.26 -22.13
N SER A 221 28.00 42.44 -21.42
CA SER A 221 29.32 42.08 -21.89
C SER A 221 29.36 40.61 -22.33
N PHE A 222 29.73 40.40 -23.59
CA PHE A 222 30.01 39.10 -24.19
C PHE A 222 31.15 38.36 -23.45
N ASP A 223 31.95 39.05 -22.64
CA ASP A 223 32.98 38.44 -21.80
C ASP A 223 32.40 37.48 -20.76
N SER A 224 31.18 37.71 -20.28
CA SER A 224 30.58 36.82 -19.27
C SER A 224 30.09 35.47 -19.84
N LEU A 225 29.88 35.39 -21.16
CA LEU A 225 29.57 34.14 -21.87
C LEU A 225 30.85 33.39 -22.32
N LEU A 226 31.94 34.12 -22.56
CA LEU A 226 33.26 33.53 -22.84
C LEU A 226 33.93 33.00 -21.57
N GLU A 227 33.71 33.64 -20.42
CA GLU A 227 34.24 33.19 -19.12
C GLU A 227 33.55 31.89 -18.62
N ALA A 228 32.30 31.64 -19.06
CA ALA A 228 31.61 30.38 -18.83
C ALA A 228 32.14 29.22 -19.70
N ASN A 229 32.91 29.51 -20.76
CA ASN A 229 33.33 28.53 -21.76
C ASN A 229 34.85 28.25 -21.76
N HIS A 230 35.64 28.91 -20.90
CA HIS A 230 37.11 28.82 -20.94
C HIS A 230 37.82 28.45 -19.63
N ASN A 231 37.10 28.04 -18.59
CA ASN A 231 37.72 27.35 -17.46
C ASN A 231 37.30 25.87 -17.44
N PRO A 232 38.06 24.95 -18.09
CA PRO A 232 38.02 23.52 -17.75
C PRO A 232 38.79 23.26 -16.45
N VAL A 233 38.76 24.22 -15.53
CA VAL A 233 39.08 23.95 -14.14
C VAL A 233 37.80 23.37 -13.59
N ALA A 234 37.70 22.05 -13.68
CA ALA A 234 37.09 21.24 -12.65
C ALA A 234 37.78 21.61 -11.33
N ALA A 235 37.47 22.82 -10.84
CA ALA A 235 37.88 23.30 -9.56
C ALA A 235 37.34 22.24 -8.63
N GLN A 236 38.26 21.57 -7.95
CA GLN A 236 37.98 20.69 -6.83
C GLN A 236 37.11 21.48 -5.87
N GLN A 237 35.81 21.46 -6.12
CA GLN A 237 34.85 22.14 -5.28
C GLN A 237 34.86 21.35 -3.97
N PRO A 238 34.88 22.05 -2.82
CA PRO A 238 34.92 21.39 -1.54
C PRO A 238 33.76 20.41 -1.48
N ASP A 239 34.06 19.12 -1.21
CA ASP A 239 33.08 18.03 -1.14
C ASP A 239 31.86 18.47 -0.31
N ARG A 240 30.79 19.01 -0.95
CA ARG A 240 29.61 19.56 -0.25
C ARG A 240 28.86 18.46 0.53
N PHE A 241 29.10 17.21 0.13
CA PHE A 241 28.60 16.02 0.78
C PHE A 241 29.76 15.18 1.30
N ARG A 242 29.64 14.72 2.55
CA ARG A 242 30.50 13.69 3.09
C ARG A 242 30.40 12.42 2.24
N LEU A 243 31.50 11.68 2.21
CA LEU A 243 31.59 10.38 1.56
C LEU A 243 30.46 9.45 2.04
N PRO A 244 29.91 8.60 1.16
CA PRO A 244 28.93 7.58 1.54
C PRO A 244 29.34 6.63 2.67
N SER A 245 30.65 6.53 2.95
CA SER A 245 31.20 5.74 4.05
C SER A 245 30.99 6.36 5.44
N PHE A 246 30.46 7.59 5.52
CA PHE A 246 30.19 8.29 6.77
C PHE A 246 29.27 7.47 7.69
N LEU A 247 29.71 7.27 8.95
CA LEU A 247 29.09 6.32 9.87
C LEU A 247 27.58 6.56 10.09
N PRO A 248 27.08 7.79 10.35
CA PRO A 248 25.65 8.04 10.47
C PRO A 248 24.84 7.66 9.23
N SER A 249 25.39 7.89 8.03
CA SER A 249 24.76 7.47 6.77
C SER A 249 24.69 5.94 6.68
N ARG A 250 25.75 5.22 7.07
CA ARG A 250 25.73 3.75 7.13
C ARG A 250 24.71 3.22 8.12
N VAL A 251 24.67 3.77 9.34
CA VAL A 251 23.70 3.37 10.38
C VAL A 251 22.27 3.60 9.88
N PHE A 252 22.01 4.75 9.25
CA PHE A 252 20.71 5.04 8.65
C PHE A 252 20.33 4.02 7.56
N ARG A 253 21.22 3.75 6.60
CA ARG A 253 20.94 2.79 5.51
C ARG A 253 20.68 1.38 6.04
N VAL A 254 21.45 0.93 7.02
CA VAL A 254 21.25 -0.38 7.68
C VAL A 254 19.90 -0.40 8.40
N GLY A 255 19.59 0.63 9.20
CA GLY A 255 18.30 0.74 9.89
C GLY A 255 17.11 0.76 8.93
N TYR A 256 17.18 1.53 7.86
CA TYR A 256 16.16 1.59 6.82
C TYR A 256 15.96 0.22 6.12
N THR A 257 17.07 -0.47 5.83
CA THR A 257 17.02 -1.81 5.22
C THR A 257 16.45 -2.85 6.19
N ILE A 258 16.79 -2.77 7.48
CA ILE A 258 16.21 -3.63 8.52
C ILE A 258 14.71 -3.39 8.65
N ALA A 259 14.25 -2.14 8.62
CA ALA A 259 12.83 -1.83 8.65
C ALA A 259 12.10 -2.43 7.43
N LEU A 260 12.69 -2.33 6.23
CA LEU A 260 12.15 -2.92 5.02
C LEU A 260 12.14 -4.47 5.07
N LEU A 261 13.19 -5.08 5.61
CA LEU A 261 13.25 -6.52 5.89
C LEU A 261 12.21 -6.95 6.92
N GLY A 262 11.92 -6.11 7.92
CA GLY A 262 10.84 -6.33 8.87
C GLY A 262 9.48 -6.37 8.19
N VAL A 263 9.20 -5.40 7.30
CA VAL A 263 7.97 -5.40 6.48
C VAL A 263 7.91 -6.64 5.57
N TRP A 264 9.03 -7.01 4.95
CA TRP A 264 9.12 -8.23 4.13
C TRP A 264 8.82 -9.50 4.94
N ALA A 265 9.41 -9.63 6.12
CA ALA A 265 9.16 -10.75 7.03
C ALA A 265 7.69 -10.79 7.47
N ILE A 266 7.09 -9.64 7.77
CA ILE A 266 5.66 -9.53 8.07
C ILE A 266 4.82 -10.05 6.89
N VAL A 267 5.11 -9.63 5.66
CA VAL A 267 4.39 -10.12 4.47
C VAL A 267 4.50 -11.64 4.36
N ILE A 268 5.69 -12.22 4.57
CA ILE A 268 5.88 -13.68 4.58
C ILE A 268 5.07 -14.35 5.69
N LEU A 269 5.13 -13.83 6.91
CA LEU A 269 4.42 -14.40 8.06
C LEU A 269 2.89 -14.35 7.87
N LEU A 270 2.36 -13.30 7.23
CA LEU A 270 0.94 -13.21 6.90
C LEU A 270 0.53 -14.11 5.73
N SER A 271 1.47 -14.40 4.82
CA SER A 271 1.24 -15.26 3.67
C SER A 271 1.34 -16.74 4.02
N PHE A 272 2.23 -17.08 4.96
CA PHE A 272 2.52 -18.41 5.45
C PHE A 272 2.44 -18.41 6.97
N PRO A 273 1.24 -18.27 7.53
CA PRO A 273 1.05 -18.24 8.97
C PRO A 273 1.62 -19.51 9.60
N ILE A 274 2.50 -19.31 10.58
CA ILE A 274 3.18 -20.39 11.28
C ILE A 274 2.31 -20.81 12.46
N CYS A 275 1.85 -22.05 12.47
CA CYS A 275 1.15 -22.61 13.61
C CYS A 275 2.15 -22.90 14.73
N TRP A 276 2.13 -22.09 15.79
CA TRP A 276 2.87 -22.37 17.02
C TRP A 276 2.05 -23.37 17.84
N SER A 277 2.69 -24.41 18.37
CA SER A 277 2.11 -25.45 19.25
C SER A 277 1.20 -24.99 20.41
N GLY A 278 1.14 -23.70 20.74
CA GLY A 278 0.26 -23.12 21.77
C GLY A 278 -1.02 -22.45 21.24
N TYR A 279 -1.10 -22.19 19.93
CA TYR A 279 -2.26 -21.61 19.25
C TYR A 279 -2.69 -22.57 18.13
N PRO A 280 -3.70 -23.42 18.36
CA PRO A 280 -4.13 -24.37 17.34
C PRO A 280 -4.74 -23.59 16.16
N CYS A 281 -4.16 -23.76 14.98
CA CYS A 281 -4.73 -23.36 13.68
C CYS A 281 -5.94 -24.23 13.33
N LYS A 282 -6.92 -24.30 14.24
CA LYS A 282 -7.93 -25.37 14.28
C LYS A 282 -8.82 -25.43 13.03
N ASN A 283 -8.82 -24.40 12.19
CA ASN A 283 -9.71 -24.27 11.05
C ASN A 283 -9.00 -24.17 9.69
N GLY A 284 -7.67 -24.33 9.63
CA GLY A 284 -6.90 -24.13 8.41
C GLY A 284 -6.95 -22.70 7.88
N PHE A 285 -5.95 -22.30 7.09
CA PHE A 285 -5.95 -20.98 6.46
C PHE A 285 -6.69 -21.04 5.13
N VAL A 286 -7.63 -20.12 4.96
CA VAL A 286 -8.51 -20.07 3.80
C VAL A 286 -8.24 -18.76 3.06
N TYR A 287 -7.92 -18.85 1.78
CA TYR A 287 -7.68 -17.68 0.92
C TYR A 287 -8.59 -17.71 -0.31
N ALA A 288 -9.02 -16.51 -0.73
CA ALA A 288 -9.59 -16.29 -2.05
C ALA A 288 -8.48 -16.19 -3.12
N ALA A 289 -8.82 -16.33 -4.40
CA ALA A 289 -7.81 -16.28 -5.47
C ALA A 289 -7.16 -14.88 -5.58
N SER A 290 -7.93 -13.80 -5.37
CA SER A 290 -7.35 -12.45 -5.31
C SER A 290 -6.44 -12.24 -4.10
N SER A 291 -6.67 -12.91 -2.98
CA SER A 291 -5.77 -12.87 -1.82
C SER A 291 -4.41 -13.50 -2.13
N LEU A 292 -4.39 -14.63 -2.87
CA LEU A 292 -3.14 -15.20 -3.38
C LEU A 292 -2.42 -14.23 -4.31
N LEU A 293 -3.14 -13.62 -5.26
CA LEU A 293 -2.54 -12.62 -6.17
C LEU A 293 -1.99 -11.41 -5.40
N GLN A 294 -2.69 -10.97 -4.34
CA GLN A 294 -2.25 -9.91 -3.44
C GLN A 294 -0.93 -10.28 -2.75
N ILE A 295 -0.84 -11.49 -2.19
CA ILE A 295 0.39 -12.03 -1.60
C ILE A 295 1.54 -12.00 -2.60
N VAL A 296 1.33 -12.52 -3.81
CA VAL A 296 2.34 -12.54 -4.87
C VAL A 296 2.77 -11.12 -5.24
N PHE A 297 1.81 -10.19 -5.39
CA PHE A 297 2.08 -8.79 -5.68
C PHE A 297 3.00 -8.15 -4.65
N TYR A 298 2.68 -8.30 -3.36
CA TYR A 298 3.48 -7.73 -2.28
C TYR A 298 4.83 -8.42 -2.13
N LEU A 299 4.89 -9.75 -2.24
CA LEU A 299 6.15 -10.47 -2.20
C LEU A 299 7.09 -10.00 -3.32
N VAL A 300 6.60 -9.88 -4.55
CA VAL A 300 7.44 -9.42 -5.68
C VAL A 300 7.88 -7.96 -5.47
N ALA A 301 6.98 -7.06 -5.10
CA ALA A 301 7.28 -5.65 -4.91
C ALA A 301 8.28 -5.41 -3.75
N ILE A 302 8.03 -6.00 -2.58
CA ILE A 302 8.90 -5.83 -1.41
C ILE A 302 10.21 -6.57 -1.58
N THR A 303 10.23 -7.79 -2.15
CA THR A 303 11.48 -8.52 -2.39
C THR A 303 12.38 -7.74 -3.34
N THR A 304 11.84 -7.18 -4.42
CA THR A 304 12.62 -6.34 -5.35
C THR A 304 13.18 -5.11 -4.62
N SER A 305 12.37 -4.48 -3.75
CA SER A 305 12.81 -3.35 -2.93
C SER A 305 13.94 -3.71 -1.98
N VAL A 306 13.82 -4.83 -1.25
CA VAL A 306 14.85 -5.33 -0.34
C VAL A 306 16.13 -5.66 -1.10
N VAL A 307 16.03 -6.39 -2.22
CA VAL A 307 17.19 -6.77 -3.04
C VAL A 307 17.93 -5.53 -3.54
N LEU A 308 17.21 -4.53 -4.08
CA LEU A 308 17.83 -3.30 -4.57
C LEU A 308 18.45 -2.48 -3.44
N CYS A 309 17.77 -2.34 -2.30
CA CYS A 309 18.32 -1.66 -1.13
C CYS A 309 19.57 -2.38 -0.61
N VAL A 310 19.53 -3.70 -0.41
CA VAL A 310 20.70 -4.48 0.05
C VAL A 310 21.84 -4.38 -0.95
N TYR A 311 21.57 -4.56 -2.25
CA TYR A 311 22.58 -4.50 -3.30
C TYR A 311 23.26 -3.13 -3.33
N TYR A 312 22.52 -2.04 -3.46
CA TYR A 312 23.14 -0.72 -3.60
C TYR A 312 23.59 -0.09 -2.27
N PHE A 313 23.00 -0.41 -1.13
CA PHE A 313 23.45 0.14 0.16
C PHE A 313 24.63 -0.63 0.75
N VAL A 314 24.69 -1.95 0.56
CA VAL A 314 25.74 -2.80 1.16
C VAL A 314 26.91 -3.02 0.21
N ARG A 315 26.63 -3.35 -1.07
CA ARG A 315 27.68 -3.71 -2.03
C ARG A 315 28.31 -2.49 -2.68
N GLU A 316 27.49 -1.59 -3.22
CA GLU A 316 27.97 -0.42 -3.95
C GLU A 316 28.07 0.80 -3.05
N ARG A 317 29.17 0.91 -2.29
CA ARG A 317 29.38 2.01 -1.33
C ARG A 317 29.17 3.40 -1.94
N ASN A 318 29.41 3.58 -3.24
CA ASN A 318 29.27 4.86 -3.93
C ASN A 318 27.94 5.05 -4.69
N ALA A 319 27.03 4.07 -4.74
CA ALA A 319 25.82 4.15 -5.56
C ALA A 319 24.74 5.09 -5.03
N VAL A 320 24.77 5.44 -3.74
CA VAL A 320 23.78 6.34 -3.10
C VAL A 320 24.14 7.82 -3.26
N THR A 321 24.81 8.18 -4.36
CA THR A 321 24.96 9.59 -4.75
C THR A 321 23.73 10.10 -5.51
N SER A 322 22.85 9.22 -6.00
CA SER A 322 21.64 9.58 -6.73
C SER A 322 20.36 9.39 -5.91
N THR A 323 19.40 10.32 -6.02
CA THR A 323 18.03 10.17 -5.51
C THR A 323 17.16 9.26 -6.38
N VAL A 324 17.70 8.87 -7.53
CA VAL A 324 17.09 7.96 -8.49
C VAL A 324 17.80 6.61 -8.41
N ILE A 325 17.06 5.51 -8.51
CA ILE A 325 17.66 4.17 -8.51
C ILE A 325 18.60 4.05 -9.72
N PRO A 326 19.85 3.57 -9.56
CA PRO A 326 20.81 3.49 -10.67
C PRO A 326 20.30 2.68 -11.88
N CYS A 327 19.51 1.62 -11.65
CA CYS A 327 18.93 0.80 -12.71
C CYS A 327 17.59 1.32 -13.27
N ILE A 328 17.17 2.55 -12.96
CA ILE A 328 15.83 3.03 -13.36
C ILE A 328 15.60 3.01 -14.87
N SER A 329 16.67 3.27 -15.64
CA SER A 329 16.63 3.31 -17.10
C SER A 329 16.83 1.93 -17.73
N ALA A 330 17.17 0.91 -16.94
CA ALA A 330 17.40 -0.44 -17.44
C ALA A 330 16.09 -1.09 -17.92
N THR A 331 16.16 -1.79 -19.06
CA THR A 331 14.99 -2.43 -19.69
C THR A 331 14.27 -3.39 -18.74
N TRP A 332 15.02 -4.20 -17.97
CA TRP A 332 14.43 -5.15 -17.03
C TRP A 332 13.61 -4.46 -15.94
N TYR A 333 14.05 -3.29 -15.46
CA TYR A 333 13.36 -2.53 -14.41
C TYR A 333 12.09 -1.87 -14.95
N LYS A 334 12.11 -1.42 -16.21
CA LYS A 334 10.92 -0.92 -16.93
C LYS A 334 9.89 -2.02 -17.09
N VAL A 335 10.30 -3.20 -17.56
CA VAL A 335 9.42 -4.38 -17.71
C VAL A 335 8.84 -4.78 -16.35
N HIS A 336 9.66 -4.83 -15.30
CA HIS A 336 9.21 -5.10 -13.94
C HIS A 336 8.17 -4.09 -13.46
N SER A 337 8.38 -2.79 -13.72
CA SER A 337 7.43 -1.73 -13.31
C SER A 337 6.11 -1.82 -14.06
N ILE A 338 6.12 -2.13 -15.37
CA ILE A 338 4.91 -2.38 -16.16
C ILE A 338 4.18 -3.63 -15.64
N ALA A 339 4.92 -4.70 -15.35
CA ALA A 339 4.34 -5.93 -14.82
C ALA A 339 3.69 -5.73 -13.44
N LEU A 340 4.35 -4.98 -12.54
CA LEU A 340 3.76 -4.62 -11.24
C LEU A 340 2.50 -3.77 -11.40
N ALA A 341 2.50 -2.78 -12.29
CA ALA A 341 1.33 -1.95 -12.56
C ALA A 341 0.16 -2.79 -13.12
N ALA A 342 0.43 -3.69 -14.07
CA ALA A 342 -0.56 -4.60 -14.62
C ALA A 342 -1.11 -5.56 -13.55
N MET A 343 -0.23 -6.09 -12.69
CA MET A 343 -0.63 -6.95 -11.57
C MET A 343 -1.49 -6.19 -10.55
N ALA A 344 -1.20 -4.93 -10.26
CA ALA A 344 -2.05 -4.10 -9.40
C ALA A 344 -3.45 -3.87 -10.01
N CYS A 345 -3.54 -3.60 -11.32
CA CYS A 345 -4.82 -3.48 -12.01
C CYS A 345 -5.61 -4.79 -12.00
N MET A 346 -4.96 -5.92 -12.30
CA MET A 346 -5.59 -7.25 -12.25
C MET A 346 -6.07 -7.58 -10.84
N LEU A 347 -5.24 -7.29 -9.83
CA LEU A 347 -5.60 -7.47 -8.43
C LEU A 347 -6.83 -6.67 -8.05
N LEU A 348 -6.93 -5.40 -8.45
CA LEU A 348 -8.12 -4.59 -8.21
C LEU A 348 -9.37 -5.21 -8.86
N ILE A 349 -9.29 -5.59 -10.15
CA ILE A 349 -10.42 -6.18 -10.88
C ILE A 349 -10.91 -7.46 -10.19
N LEU A 350 -9.99 -8.41 -9.92
CA LEU A 350 -10.33 -9.67 -9.28
C LEU A 350 -10.84 -9.48 -7.85
N SER A 351 -10.20 -8.57 -7.11
CA SER A 351 -10.58 -8.27 -5.73
C SER A 351 -12.02 -7.74 -5.64
N VAL A 352 -12.42 -6.85 -6.54
CA VAL A 352 -13.80 -6.35 -6.55
C VAL A 352 -14.77 -7.40 -7.12
N ALA A 353 -14.37 -8.18 -8.12
CA ALA A 353 -15.20 -9.26 -8.68
C ALA A 353 -15.52 -10.39 -7.67
N GLU A 354 -14.57 -10.72 -6.79
CA GLU A 354 -14.75 -11.71 -5.72
C GLU A 354 -15.48 -11.14 -4.49
N THR A 355 -15.46 -9.81 -4.32
CA THR A 355 -16.09 -9.16 -3.16
C THR A 355 -17.61 -9.25 -3.24
N ARG A 356 -18.22 -9.61 -2.12
CA ARG A 356 -19.66 -9.60 -1.90
C ARG A 356 -20.01 -8.92 -0.59
N LYS A 357 -21.27 -8.52 -0.47
CA LYS A 357 -21.86 -8.03 0.79
C LYS A 357 -22.41 -9.23 1.57
N THR A 358 -22.04 -9.34 2.84
CA THR A 358 -22.56 -10.36 3.76
C THR A 358 -23.91 -9.91 4.33
N PRO A 359 -24.71 -10.81 4.95
CA PRO A 359 -26.00 -10.45 5.55
C PRO A 359 -25.90 -9.36 6.62
N CYS A 360 -24.80 -9.32 7.39
CA CYS A 360 -24.54 -8.25 8.37
C CYS A 360 -24.09 -6.92 7.74
N GLY A 361 -24.06 -6.82 6.40
CA GLY A 361 -23.70 -5.60 5.67
C GLY A 361 -22.19 -5.36 5.51
N LYS A 362 -21.34 -6.26 6.02
CA LYS A 362 -19.88 -6.23 5.84
C LYS A 362 -19.50 -6.78 4.45
N TYR A 363 -18.26 -6.57 4.04
CA TYR A 363 -17.75 -7.10 2.78
C TYR A 363 -16.82 -8.29 3.02
N SER A 364 -16.91 -9.30 2.16
CA SER A 364 -16.04 -10.48 2.21
C SER A 364 -15.73 -10.99 0.81
N LYS A 365 -14.59 -11.65 0.64
CA LYS A 365 -14.21 -12.38 -0.59
C LYS A 365 -14.44 -13.88 -0.49
N LEU A 366 -14.73 -14.37 0.72
CA LEU A 366 -14.89 -15.80 0.96
C LEU A 366 -16.29 -16.27 0.52
N PRO A 367 -16.42 -17.54 0.10
CA PRO A 367 -17.72 -18.15 -0.18
C PRO A 367 -18.69 -18.00 0.98
N ARG A 368 -20.00 -17.95 0.70
CA ARG A 368 -21.08 -17.73 1.68
C ARG A 368 -20.87 -18.45 3.02
N PRO A 369 -20.74 -19.78 3.09
CA PRO A 369 -20.76 -20.46 4.37
C PRO A 369 -19.59 -20.10 5.28
N VAL A 370 -18.42 -19.81 4.70
CA VAL A 370 -17.22 -19.47 5.48
C VAL A 370 -17.18 -17.97 5.74
N GLY A 371 -17.42 -17.16 4.71
CA GLY A 371 -17.32 -15.70 4.81
C GLY A 371 -18.41 -15.08 5.68
N ASP A 372 -19.64 -15.61 5.67
CA ASP A 372 -20.73 -15.06 6.48
C ASP A 372 -20.50 -15.32 7.97
N ILE A 373 -20.08 -16.53 8.33
CA ILE A 373 -19.70 -16.87 9.70
C ILE A 373 -18.51 -16.00 10.13
N ALA A 374 -17.45 -15.93 9.33
CA ALA A 374 -16.24 -15.21 9.70
C ALA A 374 -16.45 -13.68 9.85
N SER A 375 -17.26 -13.08 8.99
CA SER A 375 -17.52 -11.63 9.04
C SER A 375 -18.59 -11.24 10.08
N CYS A 376 -19.61 -12.08 10.31
CA CYS A 376 -20.75 -11.74 11.15
C CYS A 376 -20.70 -12.33 12.58
N SER A 377 -19.78 -13.26 12.89
CA SER A 377 -19.71 -13.92 14.21
C SER A 377 -19.38 -12.98 15.40
N TYR A 378 -18.89 -11.76 15.15
CA TYR A 378 -18.56 -10.79 16.21
C TYR A 378 -19.70 -9.82 16.53
N ASP A 379 -20.77 -9.84 15.75
CA ASP A 379 -21.92 -8.98 15.98
C ASP A 379 -22.91 -9.78 16.84
N ASP A 380 -23.16 -9.33 18.08
CA ASP A 380 -24.00 -10.02 19.09
C ASP A 380 -25.39 -10.44 18.60
N TRP A 381 -25.84 -9.85 17.49
CA TRP A 381 -27.15 -10.03 16.90
C TRP A 381 -27.27 -11.24 15.97
N TYR A 382 -26.15 -11.90 15.62
CA TYR A 382 -26.12 -12.97 14.62
C TYR A 382 -25.57 -14.25 15.23
N ILE A 383 -26.42 -15.27 15.38
CA ILE A 383 -26.01 -16.61 15.81
C ILE A 383 -25.75 -17.46 14.56
N PRO A 384 -24.49 -17.88 14.29
CA PRO A 384 -24.21 -18.79 13.20
C PRO A 384 -24.77 -20.18 13.53
N LEU A 385 -25.73 -20.66 12.74
CA LEU A 385 -26.23 -22.02 12.83
C LEU A 385 -25.29 -22.93 12.04
N SER A 386 -24.41 -23.63 12.77
CA SER A 386 -23.56 -24.68 12.21
C SER A 386 -24.23 -26.04 12.43
N PRO A 387 -24.44 -26.86 11.39
CA PRO A 387 -25.05 -28.16 11.56
C PRO A 387 -24.07 -29.08 12.28
N GLN A 388 -24.43 -29.57 13.47
CA GLN A 388 -23.65 -30.61 14.16
C GLN A 388 -23.66 -31.95 13.41
N ASN A 389 -24.51 -32.14 12.38
CA ASN A 389 -24.60 -33.39 11.62
C ASN A 389 -24.80 -33.14 10.10
N VAL A 390 -23.75 -33.46 9.34
CA VAL A 390 -23.52 -33.83 7.92
C VAL A 390 -24.52 -33.43 6.79
N HIS A 391 -25.77 -33.05 7.02
CA HIS A 391 -26.72 -32.68 5.94
C HIS A 391 -27.66 -31.48 6.24
N GLY A 392 -27.43 -30.72 7.31
CA GLY A 392 -28.34 -29.66 7.75
C GLY A 392 -27.94 -28.25 7.31
N TYR A 393 -28.93 -27.40 7.07
CA TYR A 393 -28.82 -26.02 6.59
C TYR A 393 -27.82 -25.16 7.36
N LEU A 394 -27.11 -24.31 6.61
CA LEU A 394 -26.30 -23.23 7.13
C LEU A 394 -27.22 -22.00 7.19
N GLY A 395 -27.30 -21.35 8.35
CA GLY A 395 -28.16 -20.18 8.53
C GLY A 395 -27.62 -19.20 9.56
N ILE A 396 -28.09 -17.97 9.52
CA ILE A 396 -27.86 -16.99 10.60
C ILE A 396 -29.23 -16.67 11.21
N ALA A 397 -29.33 -16.76 12.53
CA ALA A 397 -30.50 -16.34 13.29
C ALA A 397 -30.28 -14.93 13.87
N PHE A 398 -31.31 -14.09 13.83
CA PHE A 398 -31.27 -12.72 14.36
C PHE A 398 -31.91 -12.65 15.75
N THR A 399 -31.19 -12.15 16.75
CA THR A 399 -31.67 -12.09 18.15
C THR A 399 -32.37 -10.77 18.47
N GLN A 400 -33.44 -10.39 17.77
CA GLN A 400 -34.17 -9.15 18.14
C GLN A 400 -35.13 -9.32 19.33
N SER A 401 -35.40 -10.54 19.81
CA SER A 401 -36.48 -10.78 20.80
C SER A 401 -36.04 -11.18 22.22
N LEU A 402 -34.76 -11.42 22.50
CA LEU A 402 -34.34 -11.95 23.82
C LEU A 402 -34.22 -10.90 24.93
N ASN A 403 -34.34 -9.60 24.63
CA ASN A 403 -34.30 -8.55 25.65
C ASN A 403 -35.61 -8.42 26.48
N GLY A 404 -36.60 -9.28 26.24
CA GLY A 404 -37.82 -9.36 27.06
C GLY A 404 -37.75 -10.35 28.22
N VAL A 405 -36.80 -11.30 28.23
CA VAL A 405 -36.74 -12.37 29.24
C VAL A 405 -35.42 -12.30 29.97
N GLY A 406 -35.43 -11.60 31.10
CA GLY A 406 -34.28 -11.47 31.99
C GLY A 406 -33.84 -12.83 32.53
N GLY A 407 -32.60 -13.22 32.22
CA GLY A 407 -31.97 -14.40 32.78
C GLY A 407 -30.46 -14.36 32.56
N SER A 408 -29.72 -14.00 33.61
CA SER A 408 -28.27 -13.98 33.61
C SER A 408 -27.70 -15.41 33.49
N GLY A 409 -26.93 -15.65 32.43
CA GLY A 409 -25.76 -16.53 32.44
C GLY A 409 -26.02 -18.03 32.32
N GLU A 410 -25.77 -18.58 31.13
CA GLU A 410 -24.81 -19.68 30.94
C GLU A 410 -24.54 -19.88 29.44
N LYS A 411 -23.25 -20.05 29.10
CA LYS A 411 -22.78 -20.27 27.73
C LYS A 411 -23.01 -21.74 27.36
N GLY A 412 -23.99 -21.98 26.49
CA GLY A 412 -24.29 -23.28 25.91
C GLY A 412 -25.75 -23.67 26.11
N ALA A 413 -26.66 -22.91 25.50
CA ALA A 413 -28.07 -23.28 25.50
C ALA A 413 -28.31 -24.36 24.44
N ASP A 414 -28.55 -25.59 24.89
CA ASP A 414 -29.48 -26.47 24.16
C ASP A 414 -30.81 -25.73 24.14
N LEU A 415 -31.23 -25.29 22.95
CA LEU A 415 -32.51 -24.61 22.74
C LEU A 415 -33.62 -25.63 23.00
N ASP A 416 -34.16 -25.62 24.21
CA ASP A 416 -35.34 -26.42 24.55
C ASP A 416 -36.57 -25.84 23.83
N LYS A 417 -37.49 -26.73 23.43
CA LYS A 417 -38.60 -26.43 22.51
C LYS A 417 -39.50 -25.24 22.92
N GLY A 418 -39.44 -24.81 24.18
CA GLY A 418 -40.30 -23.76 24.75
C GLY A 418 -39.85 -22.32 24.49
N ASP A 419 -38.56 -22.07 24.25
CA ASP A 419 -38.03 -20.69 24.12
C ASP A 419 -38.08 -20.13 22.68
N ILE A 420 -38.66 -20.89 21.74
CA ILE A 420 -38.70 -20.58 20.29
C ILE A 420 -40.01 -19.88 19.88
N GLU A 421 -40.92 -19.60 20.83
CA GLU A 421 -42.21 -18.96 20.52
C GLU A 421 -42.07 -17.48 20.09
N ASP A 422 -40.96 -16.82 20.43
CA ASP A 422 -40.71 -15.42 20.09
C ASP A 422 -39.69 -15.25 18.94
N GLY A 423 -40.15 -15.51 17.71
CA GLY A 423 -39.68 -14.80 16.50
C GLY A 423 -38.24 -14.99 16.03
N ILE A 424 -37.73 -16.23 15.97
CA ILE A 424 -36.44 -16.52 15.32
C ILE A 424 -36.63 -16.59 13.80
N TRP A 425 -36.04 -15.63 13.08
CA TRP A 425 -35.97 -15.65 11.62
C TRP A 425 -34.73 -16.42 11.17
N LEU A 426 -34.94 -17.46 10.37
CA LEU A 426 -33.86 -18.31 9.84
C LEU A 426 -33.58 -17.93 8.38
N TYR A 427 -32.42 -17.34 8.13
CA TYR A 427 -31.98 -17.12 6.75
C TYR A 427 -31.26 -18.36 6.24
N ASN A 428 -31.84 -19.07 5.27
CA ASN A 428 -31.23 -20.28 4.69
C ASN A 428 -30.30 -19.93 3.52
N PHE A 429 -29.01 -20.32 3.63
CA PHE A 429 -28.00 -20.00 2.62
C PHE A 429 -28.02 -20.89 1.37
N THR A 430 -28.71 -22.03 1.37
CA THR A 430 -28.68 -22.97 0.23
C THR A 430 -29.60 -22.58 -0.92
N GLU A 431 -30.66 -21.77 -0.70
CA GLU A 431 -31.65 -21.47 -1.75
C GLU A 431 -32.06 -19.99 -1.86
N GLY A 432 -31.51 -19.08 -1.05
CA GLY A 432 -31.84 -17.64 -1.12
C GLY A 432 -33.29 -17.32 -0.73
N ALA A 433 -34.03 -18.30 -0.21
CA ALA A 433 -35.35 -18.11 0.37
C ALA A 433 -35.21 -17.78 1.87
N CYS A 434 -35.90 -16.73 2.33
CA CYS A 434 -36.27 -16.63 3.74
C CYS A 434 -37.17 -17.82 4.04
N ILE A 435 -36.74 -18.72 4.92
CA ILE A 435 -37.68 -19.68 5.48
C ILE A 435 -38.58 -18.84 6.40
N LEU A 436 -39.90 -18.92 6.19
CA LEU A 436 -40.90 -18.44 7.15
C LEU A 436 -40.55 -18.91 8.58
N PRO A 437 -41.13 -18.31 9.63
CA PRO A 437 -41.00 -18.83 11.00
C PRO A 437 -41.12 -20.36 10.99
N LEU A 438 -40.26 -21.02 11.76
CA LEU A 438 -39.94 -22.45 11.73
C LEU A 438 -41.10 -23.35 12.18
N TYR A 439 -42.30 -23.13 11.64
CA TYR A 439 -43.55 -23.79 11.97
C TYR A 439 -44.02 -24.74 10.86
N THR A 440 -43.34 -24.79 9.69
CA THR A 440 -43.85 -25.50 8.50
C THR A 440 -43.07 -26.76 8.09
N MET A 441 -42.09 -27.21 8.87
CA MET A 441 -41.40 -28.49 8.61
C MET A 441 -41.38 -29.42 9.83
N MET A 442 -42.57 -29.74 10.33
CA MET A 442 -42.83 -31.05 10.95
C MET A 442 -44.13 -31.61 10.34
N PRO A 443 -44.19 -32.91 10.01
CA PRO A 443 -45.34 -33.47 9.32
C PRO A 443 -46.57 -33.57 10.24
N GLU A 444 -47.73 -33.39 9.60
CA GLU A 444 -49.09 -33.77 9.99
C GLU A 444 -49.87 -32.86 10.95
N ASN A 445 -50.37 -31.76 10.36
CA ASN A 445 -51.76 -31.30 10.35
C ASN A 445 -51.92 -29.79 10.64
N VAL A 446 -52.65 -29.14 9.72
CA VAL A 446 -53.42 -27.88 9.87
C VAL A 446 -52.82 -26.56 9.32
N ALA A 447 -53.64 -26.03 8.39
CA ALA A 447 -53.97 -24.66 7.97
C ALA A 447 -52.90 -23.66 7.46
N VAL A 448 -53.13 -23.30 6.20
CA VAL A 448 -52.71 -22.08 5.50
C VAL A 448 -53.29 -20.84 6.21
N VAL A 449 -52.46 -19.84 6.46
CA VAL A 449 -52.91 -18.45 6.66
C VAL A 449 -52.20 -17.59 5.62
N GLU A 450 -53.00 -17.11 4.68
CA GLU A 450 -52.66 -16.15 3.65
C GLU A 450 -52.64 -14.75 4.29
N ILE A 451 -51.53 -14.02 4.17
CA ILE A 451 -51.50 -12.58 4.42
C ILE A 451 -51.15 -11.91 3.10
N SER A 452 -52.19 -11.35 2.47
CA SER A 452 -52.11 -10.46 1.32
C SER A 452 -51.40 -9.15 1.70
N VAL A 453 -50.60 -8.65 0.76
CA VAL A 453 -49.84 -7.38 0.80
C VAL A 453 -50.71 -6.19 1.19
#